data_AF-A0A7W0M0B7-F1
#
_entry.id   AF-A0A7W0M0B7-F1
#
_cell.length_a   1.000
_cell.length_b   1.000
_cell.length_c   1.000
_cell.angle_alpha   90.00
_cell.angle_beta   90.00
_cell.angle_gamma   90.00
#
_symmetry.space_group_name_H-M   'P 1'
#
loop_
_entity.id
_entity.type
_entity.pdbx_description
1 polymer ?
#
loop_
_entity_poly.entity_id
_entity_poly.type
_entity_poly.pdbx_seq_one_letter_code
_entity_poly.pdbx_strand_id
1 'polypeptide(L)'
;MSLLIDDPAAPVAPALAAVSDRLVELSGVELWRLDDDQTTAAVGAAYALVTQAHTVALTLLAEADRRNLAGQTGAPSTQAWLQATRRVRPQTAKRDVELARLVARAADLD
;
A
#
# COMPACT_ATOMS: atom_id res chain seq x y z
N MET A 1 -9.83 -26.53 -7.14
CA MET A 1 -9.00 -26.52 -5.92
C MET A 1 -9.35 -25.25 -5.16
N SER A 2 -10.30 -25.37 -4.23
CA SER A 2 -10.91 -24.24 -3.52
C SER A 2 -9.94 -23.78 -2.43
N LEU A 3 -9.38 -22.57 -2.57
CA LEU A 3 -8.65 -21.92 -1.49
C LEU A 3 -9.70 -21.42 -0.50
N LEU A 4 -9.86 -22.21 0.56
CA LEU A 4 -10.59 -21.89 1.76
C LEU A 4 -9.93 -20.65 2.39
N ILE A 5 -10.50 -19.47 2.14
CA ILE A 5 -10.16 -18.23 2.83
C ILE A 5 -10.85 -18.29 4.20
N ASP A 6 -10.39 -19.15 5.10
CA ASP A 6 -10.90 -19.23 6.50
C ASP A 6 -9.82 -18.84 7.53
N ASP A 7 -8.76 -18.15 7.12
CA ASP A 7 -7.89 -17.44 8.05
C ASP A 7 -8.07 -15.92 7.87
N PRO A 8 -8.68 -15.20 8.84
CA PRO A 8 -8.82 -13.74 8.78
C PRO A 8 -7.47 -13.01 8.79
N ALA A 9 -6.38 -13.73 9.10
CA ALA A 9 -5.01 -13.26 9.02
C ALA A 9 -4.22 -13.99 7.91
N ALA A 10 -4.88 -14.40 6.80
CA ALA A 10 -4.20 -14.85 5.59
C ALA A 10 -2.93 -14.01 5.37
N PRO A 11 -1.76 -14.63 5.21
CA PRO A 11 -0.52 -13.98 5.57
C PRO A 11 -0.26 -12.82 4.59
N VAL A 12 -0.51 -11.60 5.08
CA VAL A 12 -0.47 -10.35 4.30
C VAL A 12 0.89 -10.16 3.63
N ALA A 13 1.97 -10.57 4.30
CA ALA A 13 3.32 -10.46 3.77
C ALA A 13 3.54 -11.33 2.50
N PRO A 14 3.25 -12.64 2.49
CA PRO A 14 3.22 -13.46 1.26
C PRO A 14 2.33 -12.90 0.14
N ALA A 15 1.15 -12.36 0.47
CA ALA A 15 0.28 -11.77 -0.54
C ALA A 15 0.90 -10.51 -1.18
N LEU A 16 1.48 -9.62 -0.37
CA LEU A 16 2.21 -8.45 -0.86
C LEU A 16 3.46 -8.83 -1.66
N ALA A 17 4.16 -9.90 -1.25
CA ALA A 17 5.31 -10.42 -2.00
C ALA A 17 4.89 -10.92 -3.39
N ALA A 18 3.79 -11.68 -3.49
CA ALA A 18 3.27 -12.14 -4.77
C ALA A 18 2.87 -10.99 -5.71
N VAL A 19 2.30 -9.90 -5.18
CA VAL A 19 2.02 -8.68 -5.97
C VAL A 19 3.32 -8.04 -6.44
N SER A 20 4.32 -7.93 -5.57
CA SER A 20 5.64 -7.38 -5.92
C SER A 20 6.31 -8.15 -7.04
N ASP A 21 6.26 -9.50 -7.00
CA ASP A 21 6.85 -10.35 -8.03
C ASP A 21 6.21 -10.10 -9.40
N ARG A 22 4.88 -9.93 -9.45
CA ARG A 22 4.15 -9.59 -10.68
C ARG A 22 4.49 -8.21 -11.22
N LEU A 23 4.72 -7.23 -10.34
CA LEU A 23 5.18 -5.90 -10.77
C LEU A 23 6.60 -5.94 -11.34
N VAL A 24 7.47 -6.82 -10.83
CA VAL A 24 8.82 -7.03 -11.38
C VAL A 24 8.75 -7.63 -12.79
N GLU A 25 7.82 -8.56 -13.05
CA GLU A 25 7.63 -9.11 -14.40
C GLU A 25 7.33 -8.03 -15.45
N LEU A 26 6.63 -6.95 -15.08
CA LEU A 26 6.34 -5.82 -15.97
C LEU A 26 7.58 -5.03 -16.38
N SER A 27 8.67 -5.09 -15.59
CA SER A 27 9.92 -4.39 -15.93
C SER A 27 10.59 -4.92 -17.21
N GLY A 28 10.25 -6.15 -17.63
CA GLY A 28 10.73 -6.74 -18.89
C GLY A 28 9.92 -6.34 -20.12
N VAL A 29 8.83 -5.58 -19.97
CA VAL A 29 7.96 -5.18 -21.09
C VAL A 29 8.53 -3.95 -21.79
N GLU A 30 8.69 -4.03 -23.10
CA GLU A 30 9.10 -2.89 -23.93
C GLU A 30 7.94 -1.90 -24.13
N LEU A 31 7.68 -1.07 -23.12
CA LEU A 31 6.56 -0.11 -23.10
C LEU A 31 6.53 0.84 -24.31
N TRP A 32 7.68 1.10 -24.93
CA TRP A 32 7.81 1.94 -26.13
C TRP A 32 7.21 1.30 -27.39
N ARG A 33 6.86 0.00 -27.36
CA ARG A 33 6.18 -0.71 -28.45
C ARG A 33 4.66 -0.64 -28.39
N LEU A 34 4.10 -0.08 -27.31
CA LEU A 34 2.67 0.08 -27.18
C LEU A 34 2.19 1.15 -28.17
N ASP A 35 1.08 0.88 -28.85
CA ASP A 35 0.37 1.92 -29.60
C ASP A 35 -0.38 2.89 -28.64
N ASP A 36 -1.02 3.93 -29.20
CA ASP A 36 -1.67 4.98 -28.41
C ASP A 36 -2.83 4.45 -27.54
N ASP A 37 -3.60 3.50 -28.06
CA ASP A 37 -4.75 2.89 -27.35
C ASP A 37 -4.24 1.97 -26.22
N GLN A 38 -3.23 1.15 -26.52
CA GLN A 38 -2.55 0.30 -25.55
C GLN A 38 -1.88 1.12 -24.45
N THR A 39 -1.25 2.24 -24.80
CA THR A 39 -0.62 3.15 -23.84
C THR A 39 -1.67 3.76 -22.92
N THR A 40 -2.78 4.24 -23.48
CA THR A 40 -3.89 4.83 -22.70
C THR A 40 -4.48 3.81 -21.73
N ALA A 41 -4.74 2.58 -22.21
CA ALA A 41 -5.24 1.51 -21.36
C ALA A 41 -4.23 1.11 -20.26
N ALA A 42 -2.94 1.01 -20.59
CA ALA A 42 -1.89 0.68 -19.65
C ALA A 42 -1.74 1.74 -18.54
N VAL A 43 -1.84 3.02 -18.89
CA VAL A 43 -1.84 4.11 -17.89
C VAL A 43 -3.02 3.96 -16.94
N GLY A 44 -4.23 3.76 -17.45
CA GLY A 44 -5.42 3.55 -16.60
C GLY A 44 -5.27 2.37 -15.63
N ALA A 45 -4.80 1.22 -16.15
CA ALA A 45 -4.55 0.05 -15.33
C ALA A 45 -3.46 0.28 -14.27
N ALA A 46 -2.37 0.97 -14.62
CA ALA A 46 -1.30 1.27 -13.67
C ALA A 46 -1.78 2.17 -12.53
N TYR A 47 -2.57 3.21 -12.82
CA TYR A 47 -3.13 4.07 -11.77
C TYR A 47 -4.15 3.34 -10.89
N ALA A 48 -4.93 2.40 -11.44
CA ALA A 48 -5.79 1.54 -10.64
C ALA A 48 -4.98 0.67 -9.66
N LEU A 49 -3.87 0.07 -10.12
CA LEU A 49 -2.97 -0.72 -9.27
C LEU A 49 -2.33 0.14 -8.18
N VAL A 50 -1.85 1.34 -8.52
CA VAL A 50 -1.30 2.30 -7.54
C VAL A 50 -2.33 2.63 -6.48
N THR A 51 -3.58 2.88 -6.88
CA THR A 51 -4.68 3.20 -5.96
C THR A 51 -4.94 2.04 -5.00
N GLN A 52 -5.06 0.82 -5.52
CA GLN A 52 -5.30 -0.38 -4.72
C GLN A 52 -4.16 -0.64 -3.71
N ALA A 53 -2.91 -0.58 -4.19
CA ALA A 53 -1.73 -0.76 -3.33
C ALA A 53 -1.65 0.33 -2.25
N HIS A 54 -1.98 1.58 -2.59
CA HIS A 54 -1.99 2.68 -1.62
C HIS A 54 -3.09 2.50 -0.57
N THR A 55 -4.29 2.05 -0.95
CA THR A 55 -5.36 1.71 0.01
C THR A 55 -4.93 0.64 1.01
N VAL A 56 -4.27 -0.43 0.54
CA VAL A 56 -3.74 -1.48 1.43
C VAL A 56 -2.69 -0.89 2.37
N ALA A 57 -1.76 -0.08 1.85
CA ALA A 57 -0.73 0.56 2.65
C ALA A 57 -1.31 1.50 3.72
N LEU A 58 -2.33 2.31 3.38
CA LEU A 58 -3.00 3.21 4.32
C LEU A 58 -3.75 2.44 5.41
N THR A 59 -4.38 1.32 5.06
CA THR A 59 -5.09 0.46 6.02
C THR A 59 -4.11 -0.17 7.02
N LEU A 60 -2.97 -0.70 6.53
CA LEU A 60 -1.91 -1.24 7.39
C LEU A 60 -1.25 -0.15 8.25
N LEU A 61 -1.07 1.04 7.71
CA LEU A 61 -0.54 2.19 8.46
C LEU A 61 -1.51 2.64 9.55
N ALA A 62 -2.81 2.60 9.29
CA ALA A 62 -3.83 2.90 10.28
C ALA A 62 -3.82 1.87 11.43
N GLU A 63 -3.67 0.59 11.11
CA GLU A 63 -3.50 -0.47 12.11
C GLU A 63 -2.24 -0.25 12.94
N ALA A 64 -1.12 0.13 12.30
CA ALA A 64 0.13 0.43 12.99
C ALA A 64 0.01 1.64 13.92
N ASP A 65 -0.69 2.71 13.50
CA ASP A 65 -0.99 3.90 14.32
C ASP A 65 -1.87 3.52 15.51
N ARG A 66 -2.94 2.74 15.27
CA ARG A 66 -3.88 2.28 16.32
C ARG A 66 -3.17 1.42 17.38
N ARG A 67 -2.27 0.54 16.97
CA ARG A 67 -1.45 -0.31 17.88
C ARG A 67 -0.26 0.44 18.49
N ASN A 68 -0.06 1.70 18.16
CA ASN A 68 1.09 2.51 18.58
C ASN A 68 2.44 1.80 18.32
N LEU A 69 2.60 1.16 17.15
CA LEU A 69 3.84 0.43 16.83
C LEU A 69 5.05 1.36 16.77
N ALA A 70 4.86 2.62 16.37
CA ALA A 70 5.90 3.64 16.39
C ALA A 70 6.44 3.91 17.81
N GLY A 71 5.56 3.97 18.81
CA GLY A 71 5.95 4.12 20.21
C GLY A 71 6.79 2.94 20.71
N GLN A 72 6.50 1.73 20.24
CA GLN A 72 7.25 0.52 20.60
C GLN A 72 8.71 0.55 20.08
N THR A 73 8.98 1.33 19.03
CA THR A 73 10.35 1.54 18.50
C THR A 73 11.01 2.81 19.03
N GLY A 74 10.40 3.51 20.00
CA GLY A 74 10.90 4.78 20.53
C GLY A 74 10.70 5.98 19.60
N ALA A 75 9.94 5.83 18.50
CA ALA A 75 9.63 6.94 17.63
C ALA A 75 8.52 7.81 18.26
N PRO A 76 8.62 9.15 18.17
CA PRO A 76 7.67 10.05 18.82
C PRO A 76 6.29 10.09 18.14
N SER A 77 6.18 9.55 16.92
CA SER A 77 4.93 9.44 16.18
C SER A 77 5.06 8.45 15.03
N THR A 78 3.92 7.95 14.53
CA THR A 78 3.84 7.13 13.32
C THR A 78 4.41 7.84 12.09
N GLN A 79 4.25 9.17 12.01
CA GLN A 79 4.87 9.97 10.95
C GLN A 79 6.40 9.92 11.02
N ALA A 80 6.99 10.16 12.20
CA ALA A 80 8.44 10.11 12.40
C ALA A 80 9.00 8.70 12.13
N TRP A 81 8.27 7.67 12.57
CA TRP A 81 8.61 6.28 12.29
C TRP A 81 8.60 5.97 10.78
N LEU A 82 7.58 6.42 10.05
CA LEU A 82 7.47 6.20 8.60
C LEU A 82 8.60 6.90 7.84
N GLN A 83 8.93 8.14 8.20
CA GLN A 83 10.06 8.89 7.61
C GLN A 83 11.39 8.13 7.81
N ALA A 84 11.65 7.67 9.03
CA ALA A 84 12.89 6.99 9.38
C ALA A 84 13.02 5.62 8.71
N THR A 85 11.94 4.84 8.64
CA THR A 85 11.99 3.43 8.21
C THR A 85 11.72 3.20 6.73
N ARG A 86 11.09 4.16 6.03
CA ARG A 86 10.72 4.03 4.61
C ARG A 86 11.33 5.11 3.72
N ARG A 87 12.17 5.99 4.27
CA ARG A 87 12.82 7.11 3.54
C ARG A 87 11.83 7.97 2.75
N VAL A 88 10.59 8.07 3.22
CA VAL A 88 9.56 8.89 2.58
C VAL A 88 9.77 10.35 2.95
N ARG A 89 9.49 11.25 2.02
CA ARG A 89 9.56 12.69 2.29
C ARG A 89 8.61 13.07 3.44
N PRO A 90 8.96 14.05 4.30
CA PRO A 90 8.15 14.41 5.45
C PRO A 90 6.69 14.74 5.10
N GLN A 91 6.46 15.47 4.02
CA GLN A 91 5.11 15.86 3.57
C GLN A 91 4.29 14.66 3.13
N THR A 92 4.91 13.70 2.42
CA THR A 92 4.24 12.45 2.02
C THR A 92 3.88 11.62 3.24
N ALA A 93 4.81 11.46 4.19
CA ALA A 93 4.55 10.72 5.42
C ALA A 93 3.41 11.34 6.24
N LYS A 94 3.38 12.68 6.34
CA LYS A 94 2.28 13.40 7.01
C LYS A 94 0.95 13.11 6.31
N ARG A 95 0.88 13.31 4.98
CA ARG A 95 -0.31 13.07 4.18
C ARG A 95 -0.82 11.64 4.34
N ASP A 96 0.07 10.66 4.27
CA ASP A 96 -0.32 9.25 4.35
C ASP A 96 -0.82 8.87 5.75
N VAL A 97 -0.23 9.41 6.82
CA VAL A 97 -0.76 9.22 8.19
C VAL A 97 -2.14 9.88 8.37
N GLU A 98 -2.35 11.08 7.81
CA GLU A 98 -3.66 11.75 7.84
C GLU A 98 -4.71 10.94 7.08
N LEU A 99 -4.40 10.46 5.87
CA LEU A 99 -5.27 9.61 5.09
C LEU A 99 -5.56 8.28 5.78
N ALA A 100 -4.57 7.64 6.38
CA ALA A 100 -4.75 6.40 7.14
C ALA A 100 -5.75 6.56 8.29
N ARG A 101 -5.68 7.69 9.01
CA ARG A 101 -6.66 8.02 10.06
C ARG A 101 -8.06 8.24 9.52
N LEU A 102 -8.20 8.83 8.34
CA LEU A 102 -9.50 8.98 7.68
C LEU A 102 -10.08 7.63 7.24
N VAL A 103 -9.24 6.74 6.68
CA VAL A 103 -9.62 5.38 6.30
C VAL A 103 -10.11 4.59 7.52
N ALA A 104 -9.38 4.65 8.64
CA ALA A 104 -9.82 3.98 9.88
C ALA A 104 -11.17 4.50 10.37
N ARG A 105 -11.38 5.82 10.37
CA ARG A 105 -12.66 6.42 10.77
C ARG A 105 -13.80 6.01 9.86
N ALA A 106 -13.56 5.91 8.55
CA ALA A 106 -14.58 5.45 7.61
C ALA A 106 -14.98 3.99 7.88
N ALA A 107 -14.00 3.13 8.18
CA ALA A 107 -14.25 1.73 8.51
C ALA A 107 -15.01 1.53 9.85
N ASP A 108 -14.92 2.48 10.78
CA ASP A 108 -15.66 2.43 12.06
C ASP A 108 -17.13 2.90 11.92
N LEU A 109 -17.54 3.44 10.76
CA LEU A 109 -18.89 3.94 10.49
C LEU A 109 -19.78 2.94 9.74
N ASP A 110 -19.20 1.84 9.23
CA ASP A 110 -19.88 0.75 8.53
C ASP A 110 -20.23 -0.41 9.49
#